data_AF-A0A1H0NTD5-F1
#
_entry.id   AF-A0A1H0NTD5-F1
#
_cell.length_a   1.000
_cell.length_b   1.000
_cell.length_c   1.000
_cell.angle_alpha   90.00
_cell.angle_beta   90.00
_cell.angle_gamma   90.00
#
_symmetry.space_group_name_H-M   'P 1'
#
loop_
_entity.id
_entity.type
_entity.pdbx_description
1 polymer ?
#
loop_
_entity_poly.entity_id
_entity_poly.type
_entity_poly.pdbx_seq_one_letter_code
_entity_poly.pdbx_strand_id
1 'polypeptide(L)'
;MTEIKNRGVEDVCIAVCDGLKGLPEAITPVWEQSTVQTCVIHLIRNTFRYAPRQHRDELSRDLKPVYTAPTEAAARERFAEFEAAIESLNARYRRAVRARGQFPNDAAALKCLYLVTRSIDPTGPGRARWATRWKPALNAIAIAFENRIN
;
A
#
# COMPACT_ATOMS: atom_id res chain seq x y z
N MET A 1 -25.43 6.60 6.67
CA MET A 1 -25.74 5.62 5.61
C MET A 1 -27.21 5.67 5.19
N THR A 2 -28.17 5.67 6.12
CA THR A 2 -29.62 5.78 5.84
C THR A 2 -30.00 6.88 4.83
N GLU A 3 -29.35 8.04 4.91
CA GLU A 3 -29.58 9.18 4.01
C GLU A 3 -29.29 8.86 2.53
N ILE A 4 -28.29 8.00 2.25
CA ILE A 4 -27.96 7.54 0.89
C ILE A 4 -28.98 6.49 0.41
N LYS A 5 -29.44 5.60 1.29
CA LYS A 5 -30.53 4.65 0.99
C LYS A 5 -31.84 5.38 0.65
N ASN A 6 -32.17 6.44 1.39
CA ASN A 6 -33.33 7.30 1.13
C ASN A 6 -33.24 8.06 -0.21
N ARG A 7 -32.06 8.19 -0.82
CA ARG A 7 -31.86 8.76 -2.17
C ARG A 7 -32.01 7.73 -3.30
N GLY A 8 -32.41 6.49 -2.98
CA GLY A 8 -32.67 5.43 -3.97
C GLY A 8 -31.50 4.46 -4.22
N VAL A 9 -30.49 4.42 -3.35
CA VAL A 9 -29.44 3.38 -3.43
C VAL A 9 -29.95 2.08 -2.82
N GLU A 10 -30.45 1.19 -3.67
CA GLU A 10 -31.04 -0.10 -3.29
C GLU A 10 -30.00 -1.04 -2.66
N ASP A 11 -28.85 -1.21 -3.30
CA ASP A 11 -27.79 -2.11 -2.84
C ASP A 11 -26.37 -1.52 -3.00
N VAL A 12 -25.44 -2.03 -2.18
CA VAL A 12 -24.02 -1.73 -2.22
C VAL A 12 -23.25 -3.05 -2.10
N CYS A 13 -22.63 -3.49 -3.19
CA CYS A 13 -21.81 -4.71 -3.20
C CYS A 13 -20.53 -4.58 -2.35
N ILE A 14 -19.81 -3.46 -2.48
CA ILE A 14 -18.57 -3.17 -1.74
C ILE A 14 -18.62 -1.75 -1.18
N ALA A 15 -18.35 -1.59 0.11
CA ALA A 15 -18.14 -0.30 0.75
C ALA A 15 -16.66 -0.14 1.13
N VAL A 16 -15.93 0.74 0.43
CA VAL A 16 -14.48 0.94 0.64
C VAL A 16 -14.25 2.16 1.54
N CYS A 17 -13.81 1.91 2.78
CA CYS A 17 -13.71 2.90 3.86
C CYS A 17 -12.26 3.21 4.24
N ASP A 18 -11.98 4.36 4.87
CA ASP A 18 -10.63 4.75 5.31
C ASP A 18 -10.10 3.99 6.54
N GLY A 19 -10.93 3.17 7.18
CA GLY A 19 -10.62 2.44 8.41
C GLY A 19 -11.17 3.09 9.69
N LEU A 20 -12.06 4.09 9.57
CA LEU A 20 -12.75 4.67 10.71
C LEU A 20 -13.51 3.61 11.53
N LYS A 21 -13.28 3.59 12.85
CA LYS A 21 -14.04 2.76 13.80
C LYS A 21 -15.52 3.20 13.82
N GLY A 22 -16.45 2.24 13.94
CA GLY A 22 -17.88 2.52 13.92
C GLY A 22 -18.49 2.62 12.52
N LEU A 23 -17.68 2.65 11.46
CA LEU A 23 -18.17 2.78 10.08
C LEU A 23 -18.71 1.45 9.50
N PRO A 24 -18.06 0.28 9.70
CA PRO A 24 -18.70 -1.01 9.40
C PRO A 24 -20.05 -1.17 10.13
N GLU A 25 -20.07 -0.84 11.42
CA GLU A 25 -21.25 -0.92 12.29
C GLU A 25 -22.38 0.03 11.86
N ALA A 26 -22.07 1.08 11.11
CA ALA A 26 -23.04 1.99 10.50
C ALA A 26 -23.46 1.62 9.06
N ILE A 27 -22.75 0.69 8.41
CA ILE A 27 -23.03 0.21 7.04
C ILE A 27 -23.87 -1.07 7.08
N THR A 28 -23.46 -2.07 7.87
CA THR A 28 -24.14 -3.38 7.94
C THR A 28 -25.65 -3.29 8.23
N PRO A 29 -26.16 -2.39 9.11
CA PRO A 29 -27.60 -2.26 9.33
C PRO A 29 -28.38 -1.62 8.16
N VAL A 30 -27.68 -1.04 7.17
CA VAL A 30 -28.30 -0.35 6.03
C VAL A 30 -28.23 -1.20 4.76
N TRP A 31 -27.10 -1.87 4.54
CA TRP A 31 -26.88 -2.85 3.48
C TRP A 31 -26.11 -4.05 4.06
N GLU A 32 -26.86 -5.04 4.55
CA GLU A 32 -26.32 -6.22 5.26
C GLU A 32 -25.34 -7.04 4.42
N GLN A 33 -25.59 -7.12 3.11
CA GLN A 33 -24.76 -7.87 2.18
C GLN A 33 -23.53 -7.08 1.66
N SER A 34 -23.28 -5.85 2.12
CA SER A 34 -22.10 -5.08 1.71
C SER A 34 -20.81 -5.69 2.24
N THR A 35 -19.86 -5.99 1.33
CA THR A 35 -18.49 -6.27 1.75
C THR A 35 -17.80 -4.96 2.14
N VAL A 36 -17.67 -4.70 3.44
CA VAL A 36 -16.94 -3.52 3.94
C VAL A 36 -15.44 -3.82 3.90
N GLN A 37 -14.67 -2.99 3.19
CA GLN A 37 -13.23 -3.15 3.01
C GLN A 37 -12.48 -1.89 3.44
N THR A 38 -11.32 -2.06 4.07
CA THR A 38 -10.41 -0.93 4.28
C THR A 38 -9.71 -0.56 2.97
N CYS A 39 -9.74 0.72 2.64
CA CYS A 39 -9.22 1.28 1.41
C CYS A 39 -7.71 1.14 1.33
N VAL A 40 -7.23 0.31 0.39
CA VAL A 40 -5.80 0.13 0.14
C VAL A 40 -5.07 1.45 -0.15
N ILE A 41 -5.74 2.45 -0.76
CA ILE A 41 -5.17 3.78 -0.98
C ILE A 41 -4.98 4.55 0.34
N HIS A 42 -5.89 4.42 1.32
CA HIS A 42 -5.72 5.02 2.64
C HIS A 42 -4.61 4.31 3.43
N LEU A 43 -4.49 2.98 3.32
CA LEU A 43 -3.38 2.21 3.91
C LEU A 43 -2.03 2.66 3.34
N ILE A 44 -1.87 2.70 2.01
CA ILE A 44 -0.63 3.16 1.34
C ILE A 44 -0.29 4.61 1.73
N ARG A 45 -1.28 5.51 1.76
CA ARG A 45 -1.08 6.91 2.19
C ARG A 45 -0.65 7.01 3.65
N ASN A 46 -1.19 6.16 4.54
CA ASN A 46 -0.72 6.05 5.92
C ASN A 46 0.72 5.55 5.99
N THR A 47 1.13 4.57 5.18
CA THR A 47 2.54 4.13 5.12
C THR A 47 3.48 5.28 4.73
N PHE A 48 3.06 6.15 3.80
CA PHE A 48 3.84 7.34 3.42
C PHE A 48 3.99 8.39 4.54
N ARG A 49 3.22 8.32 5.63
CA ARG A 49 3.43 9.17 6.82
C ARG A 49 4.79 8.92 7.47
N TYR A 50 5.27 7.68 7.42
CA TYR A 50 6.53 7.25 8.02
C TYR A 50 7.74 7.42 7.08
N ALA A 51 7.51 7.87 5.83
CA ALA A 51 8.55 8.02 4.81
C ALA A 51 8.80 9.50 4.44
N PRO A 52 10.06 9.97 4.43
CA PRO A 52 10.43 11.27 3.90
C PRO A 52 9.99 11.45 2.45
N ARG A 53 9.58 12.67 2.06
CA ARG A 53 8.97 12.93 0.73
C ARG A 53 9.81 12.40 -0.44
N GLN A 54 11.14 12.51 -0.35
CA GLN A 54 12.08 12.08 -1.39
C GLN A 54 12.08 10.57 -1.68
N HIS A 55 11.61 9.73 -0.75
CA HIS A 55 11.55 8.26 -0.89
C HIS A 55 10.15 7.72 -1.21
N ARG A 56 9.12 8.59 -1.28
CA ARG A 56 7.73 8.13 -1.50
C ARG A 56 7.52 7.50 -2.86
N ASP A 57 8.21 7.98 -3.89
CA ASP A 57 8.10 7.43 -5.26
C ASP A 57 8.79 6.06 -5.40
N GLU A 58 9.76 5.77 -4.55
CA GLU A 58 10.46 4.49 -4.43
C GLU A 58 9.59 3.50 -3.66
N LEU A 59 9.18 3.88 -2.44
CA LEU A 59 8.25 3.12 -1.61
C LEU A 59 6.91 2.80 -2.31
N SER A 60 6.39 3.71 -3.14
CA SER A 60 5.19 3.49 -3.97
C SER A 60 5.42 2.48 -5.11
N ARG A 61 6.65 2.39 -5.65
CA ARG A 61 7.02 1.36 -6.64
C ARG A 61 7.15 -0.01 -5.97
N ASP A 62 7.79 -0.07 -4.80
CA ASP A 62 8.10 -1.34 -4.13
C ASP A 62 6.86 -1.98 -3.48
N LEU A 63 5.91 -1.17 -2.99
CA LEU A 63 4.62 -1.66 -2.49
C LEU A 63 3.66 -2.10 -3.61
N LYS A 64 3.88 -1.66 -4.86
CA LYS A 64 2.94 -1.92 -5.97
C LYS A 64 2.77 -3.41 -6.29
N PRO A 65 3.84 -4.23 -6.43
CA PRO A 65 3.72 -5.67 -6.61
C PRO A 65 2.86 -6.37 -5.55
N VAL A 66 2.80 -5.86 -4.32
CA VAL A 66 2.01 -6.45 -3.23
C VAL A 66 0.51 -6.34 -3.51
N TYR A 67 0.01 -5.12 -3.75
CA TYR A 67 -1.43 -4.89 -3.95
C TYR A 67 -1.91 -5.11 -5.39
N THR A 68 -1.01 -5.34 -6.34
CA THR A 68 -1.34 -5.79 -7.71
C THR A 68 -1.05 -7.27 -7.95
N ALA A 69 -0.78 -8.06 -6.91
CA ALA A 69 -0.54 -9.49 -7.05
C ALA A 69 -1.81 -10.23 -7.51
N PRO A 70 -1.70 -11.30 -8.33
CA PRO A 70 -2.84 -12.02 -8.88
C PRO A 70 -3.53 -12.95 -7.86
N THR A 71 -2.87 -13.28 -6.75
CA THR A 71 -3.39 -14.14 -5.69
C THR A 71 -2.91 -13.65 -4.32
N GLU A 72 -3.61 -14.03 -3.25
CA GLU A 72 -3.20 -13.71 -1.88
C GLU A 72 -1.83 -14.32 -1.53
N ALA A 73 -1.57 -15.55 -1.97
CA ALA A 73 -0.27 -16.20 -1.76
C ALA A 73 0.88 -15.42 -2.41
N ALA A 74 0.70 -14.95 -3.65
CA ALA A 74 1.66 -14.07 -4.31
C ALA A 74 1.78 -12.70 -3.61
N ALA A 75 0.68 -12.14 -3.09
CA ALA A 75 0.72 -10.89 -2.33
C ALA A 75 1.57 -11.04 -1.05
N ARG A 76 1.40 -12.15 -0.31
CA ARG A 76 2.19 -12.49 0.89
C ARG A 76 3.67 -12.65 0.55
N GLU A 77 4.00 -13.33 -0.56
CA GLU A 77 5.38 -13.48 -1.03
C GLU A 77 6.02 -12.13 -1.38
N ARG A 78 5.34 -11.28 -2.18
CA ARG A 78 5.82 -9.92 -2.50
C ARG A 78 5.96 -9.03 -1.27
N PHE A 79 5.11 -9.21 -0.25
CA PHE A 79 5.23 -8.49 1.00
C PHE A 79 6.46 -8.94 1.80
N ALA A 80 6.73 -10.25 1.86
CA ALA A 80 7.94 -10.79 2.50
C ALA A 80 9.24 -10.36 1.78
N GLU A 81 9.25 -10.32 0.44
CA GLU A 81 10.36 -9.74 -0.35
C GLU A 81 10.61 -8.27 0.04
N PHE A 82 9.54 -7.47 0.15
CA PHE A 82 9.61 -6.07 0.55
C PHE A 82 10.14 -5.89 1.99
N GLU A 83 9.61 -6.63 2.97
CA GLU A 83 10.09 -6.58 4.36
C GLU A 83 11.57 -6.99 4.47
N ALA A 84 11.98 -8.05 3.76
CA ALA A 84 13.38 -8.50 3.74
C ALA A 84 14.32 -7.44 3.14
N ALA A 85 13.88 -6.70 2.11
CA ALA A 85 14.64 -5.59 1.55
C ALA A 85 14.80 -4.44 2.56
N ILE A 86 13.72 -4.08 3.28
CA ILE A 86 13.75 -3.06 4.34
C ILE A 86 14.67 -3.47 5.50
N GLU A 87 14.62 -4.73 5.97
CA GLU A 87 15.51 -5.18 7.05
C GLU A 87 16.97 -5.33 6.62
N SER A 88 17.24 -5.73 5.38
CA SER A 88 18.58 -5.71 4.78
C SER A 88 19.14 -4.28 4.73
N LEU A 89 18.32 -3.29 4.35
CA LEU A 89 18.65 -1.88 4.36
C LEU A 89 18.92 -1.36 5.78
N ASN A 90 18.02 -1.64 6.73
CA ASN A 90 18.18 -1.28 8.14
C ASN A 90 19.45 -1.90 8.74
N ALA A 91 19.77 -3.16 8.43
CA ALA A 91 21.01 -3.82 8.85
C ALA A 91 22.27 -3.19 8.24
N ARG A 92 22.20 -2.64 7.02
CA ARG A 92 23.31 -1.87 6.41
C ARG A 92 23.49 -0.51 7.10
N TYR A 93 22.41 0.25 7.32
CA TYR A 93 22.47 1.51 8.08
C TYR A 93 22.99 1.30 9.50
N ARG A 94 22.47 0.31 10.25
CA ARG A 94 22.93 -0.04 11.60
C ARG A 94 24.42 -0.37 11.63
N ARG A 95 24.95 -1.09 10.62
CA ARG A 95 26.39 -1.36 10.50
C ARG A 95 27.20 -0.10 10.18
N ALA A 96 26.77 0.72 9.23
CA ALA A 96 27.49 1.94 8.84
C ALA A 96 27.56 2.96 10.00
N VAL A 97 26.46 3.16 10.74
CA VAL A 97 26.43 4.01 11.93
C VAL A 97 27.36 3.48 13.02
N ARG A 98 27.32 2.17 13.33
CA ARG A 98 28.25 1.56 14.30
C ARG A 98 29.72 1.70 13.90
N ALA A 99 30.05 1.51 12.62
CA ALA A 99 31.41 1.68 12.11
C ALA A 99 31.90 3.14 12.13
N ARG A 100 30.98 4.10 12.07
CA ARG A 100 31.29 5.54 12.20
C ARG A 100 31.42 6.01 13.65
N GLY A 101 30.69 5.39 14.59
CA GLY A 101 30.66 5.76 16.00
C GLY A 101 29.92 7.06 16.25
N GLN A 102 30.54 8.20 15.95
CA GLN A 102 30.02 9.54 16.23
C GLN A 102 30.12 10.44 14.99
N PHE A 103 29.12 11.29 14.77
CA PHE A 103 29.07 12.22 13.64
C PHE A 103 29.34 13.66 14.13
N PRO A 104 30.18 14.45 13.42
CA PRO A 104 30.49 15.82 13.83
C PRO A 104 29.35 16.81 13.57
N ASN A 105 28.38 16.45 12.72
CA ASN A 105 27.14 17.20 12.44
C ASN A 105 26.16 16.35 11.63
N ASP A 106 24.92 16.82 11.52
CA ASP A 106 23.83 16.15 10.80
C ASP A 106 24.14 15.94 9.31
N ALA A 107 24.86 16.86 8.67
CA ALA A 107 25.25 16.73 7.26
C ALA A 107 26.20 15.53 7.04
N ALA A 108 27.10 15.24 7.99
CA ALA A 108 27.94 14.06 7.95
C ALA A 108 27.14 12.75 8.15
N ALA A 109 26.12 12.77 9.02
CA ALA A 109 25.21 11.64 9.22
C ALA A 109 24.36 11.36 7.95
N LEU A 110 23.72 12.40 7.40
CA LEU A 110 22.96 12.35 6.15
C LEU A 110 23.82 11.84 4.98
N LYS A 111 25.06 12.34 4.84
CA LYS A 111 25.99 11.88 3.80
C LYS A 111 26.36 10.41 3.97
N CYS A 112 26.52 9.92 5.21
CA CYS A 112 26.79 8.52 5.48
C CYS A 112 25.60 7.63 5.08
N LEU A 113 24.38 8.00 5.47
CA LEU A 113 23.16 7.27 5.08
C LEU A 113 22.97 7.29 3.56
N TYR A 114 23.07 8.45 2.91
CA TYR A 114 22.95 8.60 1.46
C TYR A 114 23.93 7.70 0.68
N LEU A 115 25.19 7.59 1.12
CA LEU A 115 26.17 6.72 0.48
C LEU A 115 25.83 5.24 0.64
N VAL A 116 25.28 4.84 1.80
CA VAL A 116 24.76 3.48 2.00
C VAL A 116 23.60 3.21 1.06
N THR A 117 22.61 4.11 0.94
CA THR A 117 21.50 3.96 -0.01
C THR A 117 22.00 3.82 -1.46
N ARG A 118 22.93 4.69 -1.90
CA ARG A 118 23.45 4.67 -3.28
C ARG A 118 24.29 3.45 -3.64
N SER A 119 24.79 2.70 -2.65
CA SER A 119 25.52 1.45 -2.90
C SER A 119 24.61 0.26 -3.25
N ILE A 120 23.29 0.42 -3.14
CA ILE A 120 22.31 -0.66 -3.30
C ILE A 120 21.82 -0.75 -4.74
N ASP A 121 21.62 0.40 -5.39
CA ASP A 121 21.35 0.50 -6.82
C ASP A 121 22.39 1.43 -7.50
N PRO A 122 23.56 0.88 -7.90
CA PRO A 122 24.62 1.68 -8.52
C PRO A 122 24.32 2.07 -9.99
N THR A 123 23.27 1.52 -10.61
CA THR A 123 22.96 1.71 -12.05
C THR A 123 21.57 2.28 -12.35
N GLY A 124 20.69 2.40 -11.35
CA GLY A 124 19.34 2.97 -11.45
C GLY A 124 18.24 2.18 -12.18
N PRO A 125 18.24 0.84 -12.38
CA PRO A 125 17.25 0.18 -13.25
C PRO A 125 15.83 0.06 -12.65
N GLY A 126 15.63 0.35 -11.35
CA GLY A 126 14.39 0.14 -10.60
C GLY A 126 13.18 1.04 -10.99
N ARG A 127 13.01 1.40 -12.27
CA ARG A 127 12.04 2.41 -12.73
C ARG A 127 11.02 1.92 -13.77
N ALA A 128 10.85 0.60 -13.97
CA ALA A 128 10.11 0.05 -15.10
C ALA A 128 8.76 -0.63 -14.77
N ARG A 129 7.65 0.11 -15.02
CA ARG A 129 6.36 -0.33 -15.63
C ARG A 129 5.01 -0.27 -14.85
N TRP A 130 4.00 0.04 -15.67
CA TRP A 130 2.62 0.55 -15.47
C TRP A 130 1.84 0.22 -16.78
N ALA A 131 0.51 0.09 -16.89
CA ALA A 131 -0.62 0.21 -15.95
C ALA A 131 -1.82 -0.71 -16.36
N THR A 132 -3.00 -0.47 -15.78
CA THR A 132 -4.24 -1.27 -15.73
C THR A 132 -5.08 -1.33 -17.01
N ARG A 133 -6.01 -2.32 -17.11
CA ARG A 133 -7.22 -2.29 -17.96
C ARG A 133 -8.48 -2.58 -17.11
N TRP A 134 -9.54 -1.78 -17.28
CA TRP A 134 -10.74 -1.80 -16.41
C TRP A 134 -11.85 -2.78 -16.83
N LYS A 135 -11.96 -3.14 -18.12
CA LYS A 135 -13.04 -4.02 -18.63
C LYS A 135 -13.13 -5.40 -17.96
N PRO A 136 -12.02 -6.14 -17.71
CA PRO A 136 -12.09 -7.43 -17.01
C PRO A 136 -12.61 -7.33 -15.57
N ALA A 137 -12.40 -6.19 -14.91
CA ALA A 137 -12.82 -5.98 -13.52
C ALA A 137 -14.35 -5.95 -13.39
N LEU A 138 -15.07 -5.35 -14.36
CA LEU A 138 -16.55 -5.34 -14.36
C LEU A 138 -17.13 -6.76 -14.48
N ASN A 139 -16.57 -7.59 -15.37
CA ASN A 139 -17.01 -8.98 -15.51
C ASN A 139 -16.71 -9.79 -14.24
N ALA A 140 -15.54 -9.59 -13.61
CA ALA A 140 -15.20 -10.23 -12.35
C ALA A 140 -16.11 -9.78 -11.19
N ILE A 141 -16.51 -8.51 -11.15
CA ILE A 141 -17.46 -7.96 -10.18
C ILE A 141 -18.86 -8.56 -10.39
N ALA A 142 -19.34 -8.66 -11.63
CA ALA A 142 -20.64 -9.29 -11.93
C ALA A 142 -20.69 -10.77 -11.53
N ILE A 143 -19.58 -11.51 -11.67
CA ILE A 143 -19.46 -12.90 -11.19
C ILE A 143 -19.38 -12.96 -9.66
N ALA A 144 -18.64 -12.05 -9.02
CA ALA A 144 -18.44 -12.06 -7.56
C ALA A 144 -19.69 -11.62 -6.78
N PHE A 145 -20.60 -10.86 -7.41
CA PHE A 145 -21.86 -10.39 -6.82
C PHE A 145 -23.03 -10.78 -7.72
N GLU A 146 -23.08 -12.06 -8.09
CA GLU A 146 -24.15 -12.65 -8.91
C GLU A 146 -25.54 -12.34 -8.30
N ASN A 147 -26.51 -12.02 -9.17
CA ASN A 147 -27.88 -11.60 -8.82
C ASN A 147 -28.00 -10.27 -8.05
N ARG A 148 -26.93 -9.48 -7.91
CA ARG A 148 -26.95 -8.14 -7.27
C ARG A 148 -26.65 -6.97 -8.22
N ILE A 149 -26.25 -7.26 -9.46
CA ILE A 149 -25.86 -6.28 -10.47
C ILE A 149 -26.67 -6.56 -11.74
N ASN A 150 -27.54 -5.62 -12.11
CA ASN A 150 -28.39 -5.65 -13.29
C ASN A 150 -27.78 -4.82 -14.44
#